data_AF-A0A7J6QD46-F1
#
_entry.id   AF-A0A7J6QD46-F1
#
_cell.length_a   1.000
_cell.length_b   1.000
_cell.length_c   1.000
_cell.angle_alpha   90.00
_cell.angle_beta   90.00
_cell.angle_gamma   90.00
#
_symmetry.space_group_name_H-M   'P 1'
#
loop_
_entity.id
_entity.type
_entity.pdbx_description
1 polymer ?
#
loop_
_entity_poly.entity_id
_entity_poly.type
_entity_poly.pdbx_seq_one_letter_code
_entity_poly.pdbx_strand_id
1 'polypeptide(L)'
;LAKDWLPFVHSVRHSDLTGELDRATFLLVDYPGYGESQGPSSPNPDSINAVVHAAVDALLTRQPHEFDSIHTLGHSLGGAVALRFAREGIAEDYLRVRSVITSSTFTSIAAMIRSIVGLPLSLSKLL
;
A
#
# COMPACT_ATOMS: atom_id res chain seq x y z
N LEU A 1 10.26 1.92 4.18
CA LEU A 1 10.28 0.50 4.59
C LEU A 1 9.02 0.18 5.36
N ALA A 2 8.58 -1.09 5.39
CA ALA A 2 7.41 -1.53 6.13
C ALA A 2 7.49 -1.09 7.61
N LYS A 3 8.66 -1.25 8.23
CA LYS A 3 8.91 -0.88 9.64
C LYS A 3 8.81 0.62 9.92
N ASP A 4 8.94 1.48 8.92
CA ASP A 4 8.82 2.95 9.10
C ASP A 4 7.37 3.36 9.43
N TRP A 5 6.40 2.47 9.22
CA TRP A 5 5.01 2.66 9.60
C TRP A 5 4.72 2.35 11.06
N LEU A 6 5.63 1.69 11.80
CA LEU A 6 5.38 1.30 13.19
C LEU A 6 5.05 2.50 14.10
N PRO A 7 5.75 3.65 14.05
CA PRO A 7 5.37 4.81 14.85
C PRO A 7 3.94 5.29 14.55
N PHE A 8 3.52 5.25 13.28
CA PHE A 8 2.15 5.58 12.89
C PHE A 8 1.16 4.56 13.48
N VAL A 9 1.41 3.26 13.32
CA VAL A 9 0.55 2.20 13.87
C VAL A 9 0.39 2.33 15.38
N HIS A 10 1.50 2.59 16.10
CA HIS A 10 1.46 2.85 17.53
C HIS A 10 0.63 4.10 17.83
N SER A 11 0.90 5.22 17.13
CA SER A 11 0.16 6.47 17.35
C SER A 11 -1.33 6.31 17.16
N VAL A 12 -1.78 5.69 16.06
CA VAL A 12 -3.22 5.57 15.77
C VAL A 12 -3.94 4.69 16.78
N ARG A 13 -3.31 3.60 17.23
CA ARG A 13 -3.87 2.75 18.30
C ARG A 13 -3.99 3.50 19.62
N HIS A 14 -2.96 4.23 20.03
CA HIS A 14 -3.00 4.99 21.30
C HIS A 14 -3.97 6.18 21.25
N SER A 15 -4.21 6.74 20.07
CA SER A 15 -5.17 7.84 19.89
C SER A 15 -6.61 7.37 19.67
N ASP A 16 -6.84 6.07 19.49
CA ASP A 16 -8.18 5.55 19.24
C ASP A 16 -9.01 5.52 20.52
N LEU A 17 -10.01 6.40 20.58
CA LEU A 17 -10.93 6.49 21.72
C LEU A 17 -12.11 5.52 21.60
N THR A 18 -12.32 4.90 20.43
CA THR A 18 -13.44 3.95 20.22
C THR A 18 -13.05 2.51 20.60
N GLY A 19 -11.75 2.20 20.61
CA GLY A 19 -11.23 0.85 20.84
C GLY A 19 -11.44 -0.08 19.65
N GLU A 20 -11.93 0.42 18.51
CA GLU A 20 -12.13 -0.38 17.30
C GLU A 20 -10.78 -0.89 16.75
N LEU A 21 -9.73 -0.08 16.85
CA LEU A 21 -8.41 -0.44 16.34
C LEU A 21 -7.71 -1.50 17.20
N ASP A 22 -8.12 -1.76 18.44
CA ASP A 22 -7.53 -2.81 19.29
C ASP A 22 -7.65 -4.19 18.65
N ARG A 23 -8.71 -4.41 17.87
CA ARG A 23 -8.97 -5.67 17.16
C ARG A 23 -8.49 -5.65 15.71
N ALA A 24 -7.93 -4.53 15.23
CA ALA A 24 -7.41 -4.42 13.88
C ALA A 24 -6.03 -5.10 13.76
N THR A 25 -5.78 -5.74 12.62
CA THR A 25 -4.45 -6.24 12.24
C THR A 25 -3.84 -5.31 11.20
N PHE A 26 -2.59 -4.91 11.38
CA PHE A 26 -1.86 -4.08 10.41
C PHE A 26 -0.89 -4.95 9.62
N LEU A 27 -1.17 -5.14 8.33
CA LEU A 27 -0.25 -5.77 7.39
C LEU A 27 0.65 -4.69 6.75
N LEU A 28 1.94 -4.75 7.05
CA LEU A 28 2.94 -3.83 6.51
C LEU A 28 3.81 -4.59 5.51
N VAL A 29 3.87 -4.12 4.27
CA VAL A 29 4.48 -4.84 3.15
C VAL A 29 5.69 -4.06 2.61
N ASP A 30 6.84 -4.73 2.57
CA ASP A 30 8.01 -4.25 1.85
C ASP A 30 7.89 -4.60 0.35
N TYR A 31 8.04 -3.60 -0.52
CA TYR A 31 8.06 -3.82 -1.98
C TYR A 31 9.36 -4.53 -2.43
N PRO A 32 9.37 -5.21 -3.58
CA PRO A 32 10.59 -5.86 -4.08
C PRO A 32 11.77 -4.88 -4.13
N GLY A 33 12.91 -5.27 -3.56
CA GLY A 33 14.10 -4.44 -3.48
C GLY A 33 14.10 -3.42 -2.32
N TYR A 34 13.09 -3.44 -1.45
CA TYR A 34 13.01 -2.62 -0.25
C TYR A 34 13.00 -3.50 1.01
N GLY A 35 13.62 -3.00 2.08
CA GLY A 35 13.61 -3.65 3.40
C GLY A 35 14.14 -5.07 3.31
N GLU A 36 13.35 -6.04 3.77
CA GLU A 36 13.72 -7.47 3.72
C GLU A 36 13.19 -8.18 2.46
N SER A 37 12.41 -7.48 1.61
CA SER A 37 11.78 -8.05 0.43
C SER A 37 12.77 -8.15 -0.73
N GLN A 38 13.17 -9.39 -1.05
CA GLN A 38 14.12 -9.67 -2.12
C GLN A 38 13.54 -9.28 -3.49
N GLY A 39 14.40 -8.85 -4.41
CA GLY A 39 14.00 -8.48 -5.76
C GLY A 39 14.94 -7.46 -6.39
N PRO A 40 14.68 -7.07 -7.65
CA PRO A 40 15.46 -6.03 -8.30
C PRO A 40 15.29 -4.69 -7.58
N SER A 41 16.35 -3.90 -7.51
CA SER A 41 16.35 -2.57 -6.87
C SER A 41 15.41 -1.57 -7.55
N SER A 42 15.00 -1.84 -8.78
CA SER A 42 13.98 -1.09 -9.52
C SER A 42 12.73 -1.97 -9.67
N PRO A 43 11.83 -2.01 -8.67
CA PRO A 43 10.60 -2.74 -8.80
C PRO A 43 9.69 -2.10 -9.86
N ASN A 44 8.91 -2.92 -10.54
CA ASN A 44 7.91 -2.46 -11.49
C ASN A 44 6.49 -2.61 -10.90
N PRO A 45 5.47 -1.97 -11.50
CA PRO A 45 4.11 -2.00 -10.96
C PRO A 45 3.54 -3.41 -10.76
N ASP A 46 3.88 -4.37 -11.63
CA ASP A 46 3.35 -5.73 -11.56
C ASP A 46 4.04 -6.56 -10.48
N SER A 47 5.36 -6.40 -10.31
CA SER A 47 6.07 -7.06 -9.21
C SER A 47 5.62 -6.55 -7.84
N ILE A 48 5.34 -5.25 -7.72
CA ILE A 48 4.79 -4.66 -6.49
C ILE A 48 3.42 -5.25 -6.20
N ASN A 49 2.56 -5.29 -7.22
CA ASN A 49 1.21 -5.82 -7.10
C ASN A 49 1.21 -7.29 -6.67
N ALA A 50 2.05 -8.12 -7.31
CA ALA A 50 2.19 -9.53 -6.96
C ALA A 50 2.61 -9.75 -5.50
N VAL A 51 3.56 -8.96 -4.99
CA VAL A 51 3.98 -9.05 -3.58
C VAL A 51 2.87 -8.61 -2.61
N VAL A 52 2.09 -7.58 -2.94
CA VAL A 52 0.97 -7.14 -2.11
C VAL A 52 -0.11 -8.22 -2.02
N HIS A 53 -0.51 -8.79 -3.15
CA HIS A 53 -1.47 -9.90 -3.16
C HIS A 53 -0.94 -11.12 -2.40
N ALA A 54 0.30 -11.53 -2.66
CA ALA A 54 0.91 -12.64 -1.94
C ALA A 54 1.00 -12.42 -0.42
N ALA A 55 1.24 -11.17 0.03
CA ALA A 55 1.26 -10.84 1.45
C ALA A 55 -0.14 -10.95 2.10
N VAL A 56 -1.19 -10.51 1.39
CA VAL A 56 -2.57 -10.64 1.85
C VAL A 56 -2.99 -12.11 1.87
N ASP A 57 -2.74 -12.86 0.81
CA ASP A 57 -3.06 -14.29 0.74
C ASP A 57 -2.36 -15.07 1.84
N ALA A 58 -1.09 -14.75 2.11
CA ALA A 58 -0.33 -15.38 3.18
C ALA A 58 -0.84 -15.01 4.58
N LEU A 59 -1.47 -13.84 4.77
CA LEU A 59 -2.15 -13.47 6.01
C LEU A 59 -3.46 -14.25 6.15
N LEU A 60 -4.29 -14.27 5.11
CA LEU A 60 -5.58 -14.97 5.11
C LEU A 60 -5.44 -16.48 5.28
N THR A 61 -4.36 -17.06 4.73
CA THR A 61 -4.03 -18.48 4.93
C THR A 61 -3.70 -18.80 6.39
N ARG A 62 -3.05 -17.87 7.11
CA ARG A 62 -2.67 -18.06 8.51
C ARG A 62 -3.82 -17.82 9.48
N GLN A 63 -4.75 -16.95 9.11
CA GLN A 63 -5.88 -16.51 9.94
C GLN A 63 -7.19 -16.56 9.13
N PRO A 64 -7.63 -17.75 8.70
CA PRO A 64 -8.81 -17.89 7.85
C PRO A 64 -10.06 -17.44 8.60
N HIS A 65 -10.90 -16.65 7.94
CA HIS A 65 -12.17 -16.13 8.48
C HIS A 65 -12.05 -15.25 9.74
N GLU A 66 -10.85 -14.79 10.11
CA GLU A 66 -10.67 -13.82 11.21
C GLU A 66 -10.96 -12.37 10.78
N PHE A 67 -11.09 -12.13 9.47
CA PHE A 67 -11.30 -10.81 8.91
C PHE A 67 -12.62 -10.72 8.16
N ASP A 68 -13.31 -9.63 8.39
CA ASP A 68 -14.63 -9.31 7.84
C ASP A 68 -14.58 -8.07 6.92
N SER A 69 -13.46 -7.34 6.91
CA SER A 69 -13.18 -6.32 5.90
C SER A 69 -11.69 -6.01 5.78
N ILE A 70 -11.29 -5.49 4.62
CA ILE A 70 -9.95 -4.95 4.40
C ILE A 70 -10.03 -3.44 4.18
N HIS A 71 -9.11 -2.72 4.81
CA HIS A 71 -8.90 -1.29 4.61
C HIS A 71 -7.48 -1.10 4.09
N THR A 72 -7.28 -0.33 3.03
CA THR A 72 -5.95 -0.04 2.51
C THR A 72 -5.55 1.38 2.82
N LEU A 73 -4.26 1.57 3.13
CA LEU A 73 -3.65 2.87 3.33
C LEU A 73 -2.36 2.95 2.51
N GLY A 74 -2.23 4.01 1.72
CA GLY A 74 -1.08 4.21 0.84
C GLY A 74 -0.55 5.64 0.89
N HIS A 75 0.75 5.79 1.12
CA HIS A 75 1.44 7.09 1.06
C HIS A 75 2.31 7.21 -0.20
N SER A 76 2.31 8.39 -0.84
CA SER A 76 3.08 8.64 -2.06
C SER A 76 2.79 7.57 -3.12
N LEU A 77 3.81 6.86 -3.63
CA LEU A 77 3.64 5.71 -4.54
C LEU A 77 2.66 4.65 -4.01
N GLY A 78 2.65 4.43 -2.70
CA GLY A 78 1.77 3.45 -2.07
C GLY A 78 0.28 3.76 -2.26
N GLY A 79 -0.10 5.00 -2.54
CA GLY A 79 -1.48 5.36 -2.89
C GLY A 79 -1.95 4.71 -4.18
N ALA A 80 -1.10 4.69 -5.22
CA ALA A 80 -1.40 4.00 -6.47
C ALA A 80 -1.50 2.48 -6.28
N VAL A 81 -0.66 1.92 -5.42
CA VAL A 81 -0.67 0.49 -5.07
C VAL A 81 -1.96 0.13 -4.33
N ALA A 82 -2.37 0.92 -3.33
CA ALA A 82 -3.60 0.73 -2.58
C ALA A 82 -4.85 0.80 -3.46
N LEU A 83 -4.89 1.74 -4.40
CA LEU A 83 -5.98 1.88 -5.38
C LEU A 83 -6.02 0.71 -6.37
N ARG A 84 -4.85 0.27 -6.87
CA ARG A 84 -4.77 -0.91 -7.76
C ARG A 84 -5.27 -2.16 -7.06
N PHE A 85 -4.79 -2.42 -5.84
CA PHE A 85 -5.22 -3.57 -5.04
C PHE A 85 -6.74 -3.53 -4.79
N ALA A 86 -7.29 -2.37 -4.41
CA ALA A 86 -8.74 -2.22 -4.20
C ALA A 86 -9.57 -2.50 -5.46
N ARG A 87 -9.06 -2.15 -6.63
CA ARG A 87 -9.70 -2.43 -7.92
C ARG A 87 -9.65 -3.91 -8.29
N GLU A 88 -8.50 -4.56 -8.07
CA GLU A 88 -8.30 -5.97 -8.42
C GLU A 88 -9.01 -6.91 -7.44
N GLY A 89 -9.19 -6.48 -6.19
CA GLY A 89 -9.92 -7.22 -5.17
C GLY A 89 -9.06 -8.28 -4.47
N ILE A 90 -9.74 -9.17 -3.76
CA ILE A 90 -9.15 -10.34 -3.09
C ILE A 90 -9.83 -11.57 -3.68
N ALA A 91 -9.14 -12.71 -3.73
CA ALA A 91 -9.72 -13.95 -4.25
C ALA A 91 -10.91 -14.47 -3.41
N GLU A 92 -10.96 -14.11 -2.14
CA GLU A 92 -12.00 -14.54 -1.19
C GLU A 92 -13.29 -13.72 -1.34
N ASP A 93 -14.36 -14.33 -1.84
CA ASP A 93 -15.64 -13.66 -2.12
C ASP A 93 -16.29 -12.96 -0.91
N TYR A 94 -16.03 -13.45 0.30
CA TYR A 94 -16.58 -12.85 1.54
C TYR A 94 -15.83 -11.60 1.98
N LEU A 95 -14.64 -11.35 1.44
CA LEU A 95 -13.77 -10.27 1.87
C LEU A 95 -13.65 -9.21 0.79
N ARG A 96 -13.84 -7.95 1.17
CA ARG A 96 -13.80 -6.81 0.25
C ARG A 96 -12.99 -5.66 0.82
N VAL A 97 -12.38 -4.89 -0.07
CA VAL A 97 -11.78 -3.61 0.30
C VAL A 97 -12.89 -2.61 0.58
N ARG A 98 -13.06 -2.25 1.86
CA ARG A 98 -14.14 -1.37 2.33
C ARG A 98 -13.79 0.11 2.19
N SER A 99 -12.51 0.45 2.31
CA SER A 99 -12.03 1.83 2.11
C SER A 99 -10.59 1.86 1.65
N VAL A 100 -10.26 2.92 0.91
CA VAL A 100 -8.89 3.24 0.49
C VAL A 100 -8.53 4.62 1.02
N ILE A 101 -7.48 4.71 1.83
CA ILE A 101 -6.92 5.96 2.34
C ILE A 101 -5.64 6.24 1.57
N THR A 102 -5.56 7.42 0.96
CA THR A 102 -4.31 7.86 0.29
C THR A 102 -3.78 9.12 0.96
N SER A 103 -2.47 9.20 1.16
CA SER A 103 -1.79 10.36 1.75
C SER A 103 -0.68 10.83 0.83
N SER A 104 -0.70 12.11 0.45
CA SER A 104 0.34 12.72 -0.39
C SER A 104 0.65 11.92 -1.67
N THR A 105 -0.38 11.31 -2.26
CA THR A 105 -0.27 10.52 -3.50
C THR A 105 -0.24 11.43 -4.74
N PHE A 106 0.08 10.85 -5.89
CA PHE A 106 0.03 11.50 -7.19
C PHE A 106 -0.80 10.68 -8.19
N THR A 107 -1.32 11.35 -9.23
CA THR A 107 -2.14 10.70 -10.27
C THR A 107 -1.31 9.99 -11.34
N SER A 108 -0.03 10.35 -11.48
CA SER A 108 0.95 9.65 -12.33
C SER A 108 2.39 10.05 -11.95
N ILE A 109 3.37 9.18 -12.24
CA ILE A 109 4.80 9.51 -12.07
C ILE A 109 5.15 10.79 -12.84
N ALA A 110 4.62 10.94 -14.05
CA ALA A 110 4.82 12.12 -14.86
C ALA A 110 4.28 13.39 -14.18
N ALA A 111 3.12 13.32 -13.51
CA ALA A 111 2.56 14.45 -12.74
C ALA A 111 3.40 14.80 -11.51
N MET A 112 3.91 13.78 -10.81
CA MET A 112 4.84 13.97 -9.70
C MET A 112 6.13 14.66 -10.17
N ILE A 113 6.75 14.17 -11.26
CA ILE A 113 7.95 14.80 -11.85
C ILE A 113 7.65 16.26 -12.19
N ARG A 114 6.55 16.54 -12.91
CA ARG A 114 6.15 17.94 -13.20
C ARG A 114 6.09 18.82 -11.95
N SER A 115 5.51 18.29 -10.87
CA SER A 115 5.38 19.03 -9.61
C SER A 115 6.72 19.29 -8.91
N ILE A 116 7.67 18.36 -9.01
CA ILE A 116 8.97 18.46 -8.34
C ILE A 116 9.94 19.34 -9.13
N VAL A 117 10.03 19.14 -10.45
CA VAL A 117 11.04 19.82 -11.29
C VAL A 117 10.56 21.15 -11.87
N GLY A 118 9.24 21.43 -11.84
CA GLY A 118 8.66 22.65 -12.42
C GLY A 118 8.75 22.74 -13.95
N LEU A 119 9.16 21.67 -14.64
CA LEU A 119 9.39 21.65 -16.09
C LEU A 119 8.20 21.04 -16.86
N PRO A 120 7.88 21.56 -18.06
CA PRO A 120 6.84 20.98 -18.93
C PRO A 120 7.26 19.62 -19.50
N LEU A 121 6.28 18.73 -19.72
CA LEU A 121 6.43 17.33 -20.18
C LEU A 121 7.24 17.15 -21.48
N SER A 122 7.35 18.20 -22.30
CA SER A 122 8.12 18.16 -23.54
C SER A 122 9.63 18.01 -23.28
N LEU A 123 10.13 18.50 -22.15
CA LEU A 123 11.56 18.45 -21.79
C LEU A 123 11.93 17.20 -21.00
N SER A 124 10.98 16.51 -20.38
CA SER A 124 11.24 15.30 -19.58
C SER A 124 11.48 14.03 -20.42
N LYS A 125 11.38 14.10 -21.76
CA LYS A 125 11.75 12.99 -22.66
C LYS A 125 13.24 12.99 -23.06
N LEU A 126 14.01 13.99 -22.60
CA LEU A 126 15.42 14.21 -22.93
C LEU A 126 16.40 13.80 -21.79
N LEU A 127 15.87 13.21 -20.72
CA LEU A 127 16.59 12.62 -19.59
C LEU A 127 16.19 11.15 -19.46
#